data_AF-A0A127P6I4-F1
#
_entry.id   AF-A0A127P6I4-F1
#
_cell.length_a   1.000
_cell.length_b   1.000
_cell.length_c   1.000
_cell.angle_alpha   90.00
_cell.angle_beta   90.00
_cell.angle_gamma   90.00
#
_symmetry.space_group_name_H-M   'P 1'
#
loop_
_entity.id
_entity.type
_entity.pdbx_description
1 polymer ?
#
loop_
_entity_poly.entity_id
_entity_poly.type
_entity_poly.pdbx_seq_one_letter_code
_entity_poly.pdbx_strand_id
1 'polypeptide(L)'
;MTELAVRGKAVHAVVNDYLTQNSSGRRLKSSSVIFRDTEGNPFAALCLNCDMAVFEAAHVWLERMLKTKPATAEPVQASAPEMDELMKGIIDDAVHKLGKPVSGMSKEEKIYAVHVMMRRGLFIVRGGVSRAAAALGVSRYTVYNYLDELRERNNIIDVEAQPVKLAKTYSKSNRRSD
;
A
#
# COMPACT_ATOMS: atom_id res chain seq x y z
N MET A 1 11.02 47.19 -16.16
CA MET A 1 9.83 46.62 -15.49
C MET A 1 8.63 47.01 -16.32
N THR A 2 8.09 46.08 -17.10
CA THR A 2 6.91 46.35 -17.93
C THR A 2 5.68 46.04 -17.08
N GLU A 3 4.99 47.09 -16.64
CA GLU A 3 3.76 47.00 -15.87
C GLU A 3 2.62 46.49 -16.80
N LEU A 4 2.13 45.27 -16.57
CA LEU A 4 0.97 44.73 -17.29
C LEU A 4 -0.31 45.35 -16.70
N ALA A 5 -0.65 46.57 -17.13
CA ALA A 5 -1.96 47.14 -16.89
C ALA A 5 -2.92 46.69 -18.02
N VAL A 6 -3.48 45.49 -17.91
CA VAL A 6 -4.57 45.06 -18.80
C VAL A 6 -5.90 45.47 -18.16
N ARG A 7 -6.54 46.50 -18.71
CA ARG A 7 -7.93 46.85 -18.41
C ARG A 7 -8.86 46.12 -19.37
N GLY A 8 -9.67 45.19 -18.85
CA GLY A 8 -10.69 44.42 -19.58
C GLY A 8 -11.28 43.30 -18.72
N LYS A 9 -12.45 42.76 -19.07
CA LYS A 9 -12.98 41.53 -18.41
C LYS A 9 -12.09 40.35 -18.80
N ALA A 10 -11.30 39.84 -17.87
CA ALA A 10 -10.47 38.66 -18.10
C ALA A 10 -11.36 37.41 -18.31
N VAL A 11 -11.16 36.74 -19.45
CA VAL A 11 -11.78 35.44 -19.72
C VAL A 11 -10.96 34.37 -19.00
N HIS A 12 -11.61 33.62 -18.12
CA HIS A 12 -10.96 32.58 -17.34
C HIS A 12 -11.81 31.32 -17.33
N ALA A 13 -11.14 30.17 -17.25
CA ALA A 13 -11.77 28.87 -17.05
C ALA A 13 -11.31 28.29 -15.72
N VAL A 14 -12.26 27.75 -14.95
CA VAL A 14 -11.98 27.15 -13.65
C VAL A 14 -12.15 25.63 -13.76
N VAL A 15 -11.10 24.89 -13.38
CA VAL A 15 -11.10 23.43 -13.26
C VAL A 15 -10.98 23.12 -11.78
N ASN A 16 -12.05 22.60 -11.17
CA ASN A 16 -12.12 22.36 -9.75
C ASN A 16 -12.06 20.88 -9.40
N ASP A 17 -11.64 20.61 -8.17
CA ASP A 17 -11.82 19.33 -7.48
C ASP A 17 -11.31 18.11 -8.25
N TYR A 18 -10.07 18.20 -8.74
CA TYR A 18 -9.39 17.08 -9.36
C TYR A 18 -8.21 16.62 -8.49
N LEU A 19 -7.88 15.33 -8.62
CA LEU A 19 -6.80 14.72 -7.86
C LEU A 19 -5.49 14.85 -8.63
N THR A 20 -4.42 15.20 -7.91
CA THR A 20 -3.06 15.13 -8.42
C THR A 20 -2.13 14.46 -7.41
N GLN A 21 -0.88 14.27 -7.79
CA GLN A 21 0.16 13.77 -6.90
C GLN A 21 1.38 14.70 -6.92
N ASN A 22 2.02 14.90 -5.76
CA ASN A 22 3.32 15.55 -5.71
C ASN A 22 4.45 14.58 -6.12
N SER A 23 5.69 15.09 -6.19
CA SER A 23 6.88 14.28 -6.50
C SER A 23 7.15 13.14 -5.51
N SER A 24 6.57 13.21 -4.32
CA SER A 24 6.65 12.19 -3.26
C SER A 24 5.51 11.16 -3.35
N GLY A 25 4.58 11.29 -4.29
CA GLY A 25 3.40 10.43 -4.45
C GLY A 25 2.24 10.75 -3.51
N ARG A 26 2.27 11.87 -2.76
CA ARG A 26 1.16 12.28 -1.90
C ARG A 26 -0.01 12.78 -2.72
N ARG A 27 -1.23 12.38 -2.34
CA ARG A 27 -2.47 12.84 -2.97
C ARG A 27 -2.74 14.30 -2.63
N LEU A 28 -3.02 15.08 -3.66
CA LEU A 28 -3.42 16.47 -3.55
C LEU A 28 -4.81 16.64 -4.13
N LYS A 29 -5.62 17.47 -3.47
CA LYS A 29 -6.84 18.03 -4.05
C LYS A 29 -6.49 19.35 -4.71
N SER A 30 -6.78 19.47 -5.99
CA SER A 30 -6.31 20.56 -6.83
C SER A 30 -7.46 21.34 -7.48
N SER A 31 -7.23 22.63 -7.68
CA SER A 31 -8.06 23.52 -8.50
C SER A 31 -7.14 24.41 -9.35
N SER A 32 -7.52 24.67 -10.59
CA SER A 32 -6.77 25.49 -11.53
C SER A 32 -7.67 26.55 -12.16
N VAL A 33 -7.18 27.78 -12.22
CA VAL A 33 -7.76 28.85 -13.02
C VAL A 33 -6.84 29.10 -14.21
N ILE A 34 -7.37 28.99 -15.42
CA ILE A 34 -6.64 29.26 -16.67
C ILE A 34 -7.06 30.63 -17.19
N PHE A 35 -6.09 31.53 -17.37
CA PHE A 35 -6.31 32.87 -17.91
C PHE A 35 -6.02 32.89 -19.40
N ARG A 36 -6.93 33.49 -20.17
CA ARG A 36 -6.85 33.60 -21.62
C ARG A 36 -6.80 35.05 -22.07
N ASP A 37 -6.07 35.31 -23.15
CA ASP A 37 -6.06 36.60 -23.80
C ASP A 37 -7.38 36.84 -24.58
N THR A 38 -7.46 37.97 -25.28
CA THR A 38 -8.63 38.33 -26.09
C THR A 38 -8.86 37.43 -27.30
N GLU A 39 -7.84 36.69 -27.74
CA GLU A 39 -7.91 35.72 -28.84
C GLU A 39 -8.28 34.31 -28.33
N GLY A 40 -8.35 34.12 -27.01
CA GLY A 40 -8.67 32.84 -26.36
C GLY A 40 -7.44 31.98 -26.04
N ASN A 41 -6.23 32.46 -26.29
CA ASN A 41 -5.00 31.72 -26.02
C ASN A 41 -4.67 31.75 -24.52
N PRO A 42 -4.34 30.59 -23.90
CA PRO A 42 -3.97 30.55 -22.50
C PRO A 42 -2.56 31.14 -22.30
N PHE A 43 -2.42 32.11 -21.39
CA PHE A 43 -1.13 32.75 -21.10
C PHE A 43 -0.66 32.59 -19.64
N ALA A 44 -1.57 32.22 -18.72
CA ALA A 44 -1.23 31.99 -17.33
C ALA A 44 -2.19 30.97 -16.67
N ALA A 45 -1.74 30.35 -15.59
CA ALA A 45 -2.58 29.52 -14.73
C ALA A 45 -2.26 29.75 -13.25
N LEU A 46 -3.29 29.77 -12.41
CA LEU A 46 -3.17 29.72 -10.94
C LEU A 46 -3.65 28.36 -10.47
N CYS A 47 -2.76 27.60 -9.83
CA CYS A 47 -3.07 26.28 -9.31
C CYS A 47 -3.05 26.30 -7.77
N LEU A 48 -4.17 25.91 -7.16
CA LEU A 48 -4.28 25.67 -5.73
C LEU A 48 -4.20 24.16 -5.49
N ASN A 49 -3.23 23.72 -4.68
CA ASN A 49 -3.04 22.32 -4.35
C ASN A 49 -3.03 22.14 -2.83
N CYS A 50 -3.87 21.25 -2.32
CA CYS A 50 -3.99 20.95 -0.89
C CYS A 50 -3.55 19.51 -0.61
N ASP A 51 -2.58 19.33 0.30
CA ASP A 51 -2.19 18.01 0.80
C ASP A 51 -3.28 17.48 1.74
N MET A 52 -3.92 16.38 1.34
CA MET A 52 -5.05 15.81 2.08
C MET A 52 -4.62 14.85 3.19
N ALA A 53 -3.34 14.51 3.32
CA ALA A 53 -2.87 13.45 4.21
C ALA A 53 -3.25 13.67 5.69
N VAL A 54 -3.16 14.90 6.18
CA VAL A 54 -3.53 15.23 7.58
C VAL A 54 -5.04 15.12 7.79
N PHE A 55 -5.83 15.55 6.81
CA PHE A 55 -7.29 15.45 6.87
C PHE A 55 -7.76 14.01 6.82
N GLU A 56 -7.14 13.18 5.99
CA GLU A 56 -7.40 11.74 5.92
C GLU A 56 -7.05 11.05 7.24
N ALA A 57 -5.88 11.37 7.82
CA ALA A 57 -5.47 10.83 9.12
C ALA A 57 -6.43 11.26 10.25
N ALA A 58 -6.84 12.53 10.27
CA ALA A 58 -7.80 13.05 11.22
C ALA A 58 -9.17 12.38 11.07
N HIS A 59 -9.62 12.14 9.83
CA HIS A 59 -10.87 11.44 9.56
C HIS A 59 -10.85 10.02 10.12
N VAL A 60 -9.79 9.25 9.85
CA VAL A 60 -9.62 7.90 10.41
C VAL A 60 -9.56 7.90 11.94
N TRP A 61 -8.90 8.90 12.53
CA TRP A 61 -8.85 9.04 13.99
C TRP A 61 -10.23 9.35 14.59
N LEU A 62 -10.95 10.32 14.02
CA LEU A 62 -12.31 10.67 14.44
C LEU A 62 -13.25 9.47 14.31
N GLU A 63 -13.18 8.74 13.20
CA GLU A 63 -13.97 7.53 12.97
C GLU A 63 -13.73 6.50 14.08
N ARG A 64 -12.47 6.30 14.51
CA ARG A 64 -12.14 5.39 15.61
C ARG A 64 -12.66 5.85 16.96
N MET A 65 -12.61 7.15 17.25
CA MET A 65 -13.11 7.70 18.52
C MET A 65 -14.63 7.66 18.59
N LEU A 66 -15.30 7.93 17.47
CA LEU A 66 -16.76 7.93 17.36
C LEU A 66 -17.35 6.52 17.24
N LYS A 67 -16.56 5.52 16.81
CA LYS A 67 -16.93 4.11 16.90
C LYS A 67 -16.99 3.67 18.36
N THR A 68 -18.15 3.87 18.99
CA THR A 68 -18.52 3.16 20.21
C THR A 68 -18.57 1.68 19.89
N LYS A 69 -17.70 0.90 20.55
CA LYS A 69 -17.82 -0.56 20.57
C LYS A 69 -19.25 -0.87 21.02
N PRO A 70 -20.08 -1.56 20.22
CA PRO A 70 -21.38 -1.98 20.74
C PRO A 70 -21.09 -2.85 21.96
N ALA A 71 -21.69 -2.49 23.10
CA ALA A 71 -21.75 -3.37 24.24
C ALA A 71 -22.56 -4.58 23.80
N THR A 72 -21.87 -5.63 23.36
CA THR A 72 -22.45 -6.85 22.80
C THR A 72 -23.26 -6.59 21.51
N ALA A 73 -22.58 -6.52 20.38
CA ALA A 73 -23.21 -6.86 19.11
C ALA A 73 -22.21 -7.64 18.25
N GLU A 74 -22.73 -8.69 17.62
CA GLU A 74 -22.08 -9.64 16.72
C GLU A 74 -21.10 -9.01 15.71
N PRO A 75 -20.13 -9.77 15.17
CA PRO A 75 -19.15 -9.25 14.24
C PRO A 75 -19.85 -8.52 13.10
N VAL A 76 -19.71 -7.20 13.06
CA VAL A 76 -20.14 -6.36 11.94
C VAL A 76 -19.37 -6.87 10.73
N GLN A 77 -20.06 -7.62 9.88
CA GLN A 77 -19.58 -7.98 8.56
C GLN A 77 -19.29 -6.66 7.86
N ALA A 78 -18.01 -6.34 7.65
CA ALA A 78 -17.62 -5.43 6.60
C ALA A 78 -18.38 -5.88 5.34
N SER A 79 -19.06 -4.95 4.69
CA SER A 79 -19.81 -5.30 3.50
C SER A 79 -18.84 -5.97 2.51
N ALA A 80 -19.25 -7.10 1.91
CA ALA A 80 -18.43 -7.81 0.92
C ALA A 80 -17.74 -6.87 -0.11
N PRO A 81 -18.37 -5.79 -0.62
CA PRO A 81 -17.71 -4.87 -1.54
C PRO A 81 -16.52 -4.09 -0.94
N GLU A 82 -16.60 -3.61 0.31
CA GLU A 82 -15.49 -2.85 0.93
C GLU A 82 -14.27 -3.74 1.18
N MET A 83 -14.50 -4.99 1.57
CA MET A 83 -13.41 -5.93 1.81
C MET A 83 -12.70 -6.30 0.50
N ASP A 84 -13.47 -6.43 -0.59
CA ASP A 84 -12.97 -6.72 -1.92
C ASP A 84 -12.12 -5.59 -2.49
N GLU A 85 -12.52 -4.33 -2.28
CA GLU A 85 -11.74 -3.16 -2.66
C GLU A 85 -10.41 -3.07 -1.90
N LEU A 86 -10.43 -3.35 -0.59
CA LEU A 86 -9.20 -3.39 0.22
C LEU A 86 -8.24 -4.47 -0.28
N MET A 87 -8.73 -5.67 -0.56
CA MET A 87 -7.90 -6.75 -1.10
C MET A 87 -7.34 -6.41 -2.48
N LYS A 88 -8.14 -5.76 -3.34
CA LYS A 88 -7.68 -5.29 -4.64
C LYS A 88 -6.56 -4.26 -4.50
N GLY A 89 -6.70 -3.27 -3.63
CA GLY A 89 -5.66 -2.27 -3.39
C GLY A 89 -4.34 -2.87 -2.89
N ILE A 90 -4.41 -3.88 -2.00
CA ILE A 90 -3.20 -4.59 -1.54
C ILE A 90 -2.50 -5.32 -2.70
N ILE A 91 -3.27 -5.95 -3.58
CA ILE A 91 -2.76 -6.69 -4.74
C ILE A 91 -2.14 -5.72 -5.75
N ASP A 92 -2.85 -4.66 -6.11
CA ASP A 92 -2.39 -3.66 -7.08
C ASP A 92 -1.07 -3.03 -6.61
N ASP A 93 -0.98 -2.64 -5.34
CA ASP A 93 0.26 -2.08 -4.78
C ASP A 93 1.43 -3.07 -4.79
N ALA A 94 1.16 -4.38 -4.61
CA ALA A 94 2.20 -5.41 -4.62
C ALA A 94 2.71 -5.70 -6.05
N VAL A 95 1.82 -5.67 -7.04
CA VAL A 95 2.14 -5.95 -8.45
C VAL A 95 2.75 -4.71 -9.13
N HIS A 96 2.20 -3.51 -8.90
CA HIS A 96 2.68 -2.27 -9.53
C HIS A 96 4.09 -1.86 -9.09
N LYS A 97 4.50 -2.19 -7.85
CA LYS A 97 5.86 -1.92 -7.36
C LYS A 97 6.97 -2.55 -8.19
N LEU A 98 6.65 -3.59 -8.97
CA LEU A 98 7.60 -4.29 -9.83
C LEU A 98 7.68 -3.71 -11.25
N GLY A 99 6.81 -2.77 -11.61
CA GLY A 99 6.91 -1.99 -12.85
C GLY A 99 6.75 -2.76 -14.16
N LYS A 100 6.28 -4.02 -14.11
CA LYS A 100 6.12 -4.88 -15.30
C LYS A 100 4.90 -5.79 -15.22
N PRO A 101 4.37 -6.24 -16.37
CA PRO A 101 3.23 -7.16 -16.39
C PRO A 101 3.58 -8.48 -15.71
N VAL A 102 2.57 -9.09 -15.08
CA VAL A 102 2.68 -10.36 -14.35
C VAL A 102 3.23 -11.51 -15.20
N SER A 103 2.96 -11.48 -16.51
CA SER A 103 3.51 -12.44 -17.47
C SER A 103 5.04 -12.35 -17.62
N GLY A 104 5.64 -11.19 -17.34
CA GLY A 104 7.09 -10.96 -17.37
C GLY A 104 7.76 -11.03 -15.99
N MET A 105 7.04 -11.44 -14.95
CA MET A 105 7.60 -11.60 -13.61
C MET A 105 8.32 -12.94 -13.46
N SER A 106 9.54 -12.89 -12.95
CA SER A 106 10.29 -14.06 -12.49
C SER A 106 9.64 -14.69 -11.26
N LYS A 107 10.08 -15.90 -10.90
CA LYS A 107 9.61 -16.60 -9.70
C LYS A 107 9.88 -15.77 -8.45
N GLU A 108 11.07 -15.19 -8.34
CA GLU A 108 11.54 -14.39 -7.21
C GLU A 108 10.69 -13.12 -7.03
N GLU A 109 10.29 -12.49 -8.12
CA GLU A 109 9.44 -11.30 -8.09
C GLU A 109 7.99 -11.65 -7.71
N LYS A 110 7.48 -12.81 -8.14
CA LYS A 110 6.17 -13.30 -7.68
C LYS A 110 6.21 -13.64 -6.18
N ILE A 111 7.30 -14.24 -5.71
CA ILE A 111 7.53 -14.49 -4.27
C ILE A 111 7.58 -13.16 -3.50
N TYR A 112 8.27 -12.14 -4.02
CA TYR A 112 8.31 -10.81 -3.41
C TYR A 112 6.92 -10.16 -3.36
N ALA A 113 6.13 -10.25 -4.45
CA ALA A 113 4.76 -9.75 -4.45
C ALA A 113 3.90 -10.45 -3.38
N VAL A 114 4.01 -11.78 -3.24
CA VAL A 114 3.34 -12.54 -2.17
C VAL A 114 3.81 -12.11 -0.79
N HIS A 115 5.09 -11.82 -0.60
CA HIS A 115 5.62 -11.32 0.67
C HIS A 115 4.99 -9.96 1.05
N VAL A 116 4.89 -9.03 0.09
CA VAL A 116 4.24 -7.74 0.30
C VAL A 116 2.75 -7.91 0.64
N MET A 117 2.04 -8.79 -0.08
CA MET A 117 0.64 -9.13 0.20
C MET A 117 0.47 -9.72 1.61
N MET A 118 1.38 -10.61 2.02
CA MET A 118 1.38 -11.24 3.35
C MET A 118 1.57 -10.20 4.45
N ARG A 119 2.55 -9.30 4.31
CA ARG A 119 2.82 -8.24 5.29
C ARG A 119 1.67 -7.25 5.45
N ARG A 120 0.83 -7.09 4.42
CA ARG A 120 -0.37 -6.25 4.46
C ARG A 120 -1.64 -7.01 4.87
N GLY A 121 -1.51 -8.27 5.27
CA GLY A 121 -2.61 -9.05 5.84
C GLY A 121 -3.57 -9.66 4.82
N LEU A 122 -3.22 -9.72 3.53
CA LEU A 122 -4.10 -10.26 2.48
C LEU A 122 -4.59 -11.69 2.79
N PHE A 123 -3.71 -12.51 3.35
CA PHE A 123 -3.98 -13.93 3.61
C PHE A 123 -4.71 -14.22 4.92
N ILE A 124 -4.98 -13.19 5.74
CA ILE A 124 -5.84 -13.30 6.93
C ILE A 124 -7.32 -13.32 6.50
N VAL A 125 -7.61 -12.75 5.33
CA VAL A 125 -8.95 -12.55 4.81
C VAL A 125 -9.39 -13.77 4.00
N ARG A 126 -10.65 -14.20 4.20
CA ARG A 126 -11.25 -15.29 3.42
C ARG A 126 -11.20 -14.96 1.92
N GLY A 127 -10.58 -15.86 1.15
CA GLY A 127 -10.44 -15.69 -0.30
C GLY A 127 -9.19 -14.92 -0.76
N GLY A 128 -8.35 -14.42 0.16
CA GLY A 128 -7.11 -13.71 -0.18
C GLY A 128 -6.16 -14.53 -1.05
N VAL A 129 -6.01 -15.84 -0.75
CA VAL A 129 -5.20 -16.78 -1.56
C VAL A 129 -5.74 -16.91 -2.99
N SER A 130 -7.07 -17.01 -3.15
CA SER A 130 -7.68 -17.11 -4.48
C SER A 130 -7.48 -15.84 -5.30
N ARG A 131 -7.59 -14.66 -4.67
CA ARG A 131 -7.35 -13.37 -5.35
C ARG A 131 -5.89 -13.16 -5.72
N ALA A 132 -4.96 -13.50 -4.83
CA ALA A 132 -3.53 -13.46 -5.13
C ALA A 132 -3.16 -14.38 -6.30
N ALA A 133 -3.71 -15.60 -6.32
CA ALA A 133 -3.50 -16.57 -7.39
C ALA A 133 -3.98 -16.03 -8.75
N ALA A 134 -5.20 -15.48 -8.78
CA ALA A 134 -5.77 -14.87 -9.98
C ALA A 134 -4.92 -13.68 -10.48
N ALA A 135 -4.51 -12.79 -9.57
CA ALA A 135 -3.72 -11.62 -9.90
C ALA A 135 -2.32 -11.96 -10.42
N LEU A 136 -1.68 -13.01 -9.87
CA LEU A 136 -0.34 -13.45 -10.26
C LEU A 136 -0.34 -14.44 -11.43
N GLY A 137 -1.52 -14.84 -11.93
CA GLY A 137 -1.67 -15.82 -13.01
C GLY A 137 -1.11 -17.19 -12.63
N VAL A 138 -1.26 -17.60 -11.37
CA VAL A 138 -0.75 -18.87 -10.84
C VAL A 138 -1.85 -19.66 -10.12
N SER A 139 -1.57 -20.91 -9.77
CA SER A 139 -2.51 -21.72 -8.98
C SER A 139 -2.48 -21.32 -7.50
N ARG A 140 -3.55 -21.63 -6.76
CA ARG A 140 -3.57 -21.51 -5.28
C ARG A 140 -2.45 -22.32 -4.64
N TYR A 141 -2.16 -23.50 -5.19
CA TYR A 141 -1.05 -24.35 -4.75
C TYR A 141 0.30 -23.61 -4.86
N THR A 142 0.54 -22.92 -5.98
CA THR A 142 1.75 -22.12 -6.19
C THR A 142 1.87 -20.98 -5.17
N VAL A 143 0.76 -20.34 -4.79
CA VAL A 143 0.77 -19.30 -3.75
C VAL A 143 1.14 -19.88 -2.38
N TYR A 144 0.63 -21.07 -2.02
CA TYR A 144 1.05 -21.76 -0.80
C TYR A 144 2.54 -22.11 -0.81
N ASN A 145 3.06 -22.61 -1.95
CA ASN A 145 4.49 -22.88 -2.09
C ASN A 145 5.34 -21.61 -1.88
N TYR A 146 4.91 -20.46 -2.40
CA TYR A 146 5.60 -19.18 -2.16
C TYR A 146 5.55 -18.76 -0.69
N LEU A 147 4.42 -18.97 0.00
CA LEU A 147 4.29 -18.69 1.43
C LEU A 147 5.18 -19.59 2.28
N ASP A 148 5.29 -20.87 1.94
CA ASP A 148 6.16 -21.81 2.63
C ASP A 148 7.64 -21.49 2.38
N GLU A 149 8.01 -21.17 1.13
CA GLU A 149 9.36 -20.71 0.80
C GLU A 149 9.74 -19.43 1.57
N LEU A 150 8.79 -18.51 1.77
CA LEU A 150 8.98 -17.31 2.60
C LEU A 150 9.13 -17.63 4.09
N ARG A 151 8.41 -18.63 4.60
CA ARG A 151 8.54 -19.11 5.98
C ARG A 151 9.90 -19.74 6.20
N GLU A 152 10.36 -20.58 5.29
CA GLU A 152 11.69 -21.19 5.34
C GLU A 152 12.78 -20.12 5.32
N ARG A 153 12.69 -19.13 4.42
CA ARG A 153 13.64 -18.00 4.36
C ARG A 153 13.66 -17.18 5.66
N ASN A 154 12.50 -16.88 6.24
CA ASN A 154 12.42 -16.16 7.51
C ASN A 154 13.00 -16.99 8.67
N ASN A 155 12.72 -18.28 8.70
CA ASN A 155 13.23 -19.19 9.72
C ASN A 155 14.76 -19.35 9.63
N ILE A 156 15.35 -19.25 8.43
CA ILE A 156 16.80 -19.23 8.23
C ILE A 156 17.42 -17.92 8.78
N ILE A 157 16.77 -16.77 8.58
CA ILE A 157 17.23 -15.46 9.12
C ILE A 157 17.20 -15.45 10.65
N ASP A 158 16.18 -16.07 11.27
CA ASP A 158 16.09 -16.20 12.73
C ASP A 158 17.16 -17.15 13.31
N VAL A 159 17.67 -18.10 12.51
CA VAL A 159 18.74 -19.04 12.91
C VAL A 159 20.14 -18.40 12.75
N GLU A 160 20.37 -17.57 11.73
CA GLU A 160 21.66 -16.85 11.54
C GLU A 160 21.84 -15.66 12.51
N ALA A 161 20.75 -15.13 13.08
CA ALA A 161 20.78 -14.04 14.06
C ALA A 161 21.14 -14.48 15.50
N GLN A 162 21.35 -15.77 15.77
CA GLN A 162 21.91 -16.24 17.04
C GLN A 162 23.44 -16.41 16.92
N PRO A 163 24.26 -15.58 17.60
CA PRO A 163 25.70 -15.79 17.58
C PRO A 163 26.08 -17.07 18.32
N VAL A 164 26.90 -17.86 17.64
CA VAL A 164 27.69 -19.00 18.11
C VAL A 164 28.13 -18.81 19.57
N LYS A 165 27.63 -19.64 20.49
CA LYS A 165 28.35 -19.94 21.74
C LYS A 165 29.24 -21.15 21.49
N LEU A 166 30.55 -20.87 21.40
CA LEU A 166 31.61 -21.86 21.28
C LEU A 166 31.52 -22.95 22.34
N ALA A 167 31.91 -24.15 21.91
CA ALA A 167 32.14 -25.33 22.71
C ALA A 167 32.96 -25.06 23.99
N LYS A 168 32.54 -25.68 25.09
CA LYS A 168 33.47 -26.22 26.09
C LYS A 168 33.32 -27.74 26.11
N THR A 169 34.40 -28.35 25.68
CA THR A 169 34.76 -29.77 25.67
C THR A 169 35.03 -30.30 27.07
N TYR A 170 34.67 -31.58 27.30
CA TYR A 170 35.14 -32.53 28.34
C TYR A 170 34.85 -32.17 29.82
N SER A 171 34.31 -33.05 30.69
CA SER A 171 34.63 -34.47 30.89
C SER A 171 33.47 -35.25 31.55
N LYS A 172 33.30 -36.51 31.16
CA LYS A 172 32.50 -37.54 31.85
C LYS A 172 33.27 -38.09 33.06
N SER A 173 32.60 -38.24 34.21
CA SER A 173 32.82 -39.36 35.18
C SER A 173 31.67 -39.35 36.19
N ASN A 174 30.58 -40.08 35.99
CA ASN A 174 30.33 -41.49 36.33
C ASN A 174 30.31 -41.81 37.85
N ARG A 175 29.34 -42.68 38.22
CA ARG A 175 29.05 -43.34 39.51
C ARG A 175 28.28 -42.51 40.52
N ARG A 176 27.35 -43.03 41.34
CA ARG A 176 26.55 -44.26 41.51
C ARG A 176 25.81 -44.00 42.85
N SER A 177 24.58 -44.51 43.02
CA SER A 177 23.95 -44.97 44.29
C SER A 177 24.29 -44.23 45.60
N ASP A 178 23.29 -43.61 46.22
CA ASP A 178 22.49 -44.23 47.31
C ASP A 178 21.14 -43.53 47.44
#